data_AF-A0A6A7B3F7-F1
#
_entry.id   AF-A0A6A7B3F7-F1
#
_cell.length_a   1.000
_cell.length_b   1.000
_cell.length_c   1.000
_cell.angle_alpha   90.00
_cell.angle_beta   90.00
_cell.angle_gamma   90.00
#
_symmetry.space_group_name_H-M   'P 1'
#
loop_
_entity.id
_entity.type
_entity.pdbx_description
1 polymer ?
#
loop_
_entity_poly.entity_id
_entity_poly.type
_entity_poly.pdbx_seq_one_letter_code
_entity_poly.pdbx_strand_id
1 'polypeptide(L)'
;MALLKYPNPNEILSSLHTLELTAWKQMQTGAIYLSCTTFHKALTLIRKVHYSSSWDPLVATAGMPWVQRIAKICFNLSLVIVRSPLHRNTHPLPSLLVENALLAGVNATERGFWVRGFKYVGDEEEEEERGWLYYHIAYFYRTRCVIGVLEQVEDFLRRALVLLPGNALVLEEWWRFLAWRHYLRWGVWVD
;
A
#
# COMPACT_ATOMS: atom_id res chain seq x y z
N MET A 1 -16.16 19.46 -15.94
CA MET A 1 -15.13 19.32 -14.89
C MET A 1 -13.82 19.87 -15.43
N ALA A 2 -13.20 20.85 -14.76
CA ALA A 2 -11.89 21.34 -15.16
C ALA A 2 -10.85 20.21 -14.99
N LEU A 3 -10.10 19.90 -16.05
CA LEU A 3 -8.95 18.99 -15.97
C LEU A 3 -7.90 19.64 -15.07
N LEU A 4 -7.57 19.01 -13.94
CA LEU A 4 -6.46 19.43 -13.10
C LEU A 4 -5.18 19.34 -13.93
N LYS A 5 -4.53 20.48 -14.16
CA LYS A 5 -3.26 20.55 -14.88
C LYS A 5 -2.12 20.63 -13.89
N TYR A 6 -1.15 19.74 -14.06
CA TYR A 6 0.10 19.73 -13.30
C TYR A 6 1.24 20.11 -14.26
N PRO A 7 1.84 21.29 -14.11
CA PRO A 7 2.77 21.82 -15.11
C PRO A 7 4.20 21.29 -14.95
N ASN A 8 4.59 20.87 -13.74
CA ASN A 8 6.00 20.69 -13.41
C ASN A 8 6.25 19.43 -12.53
N PRO A 9 7.10 18.50 -12.99
CA PRO A 9 7.50 17.31 -12.21
C PRO A 9 8.14 17.64 -10.85
N ASN A 10 8.91 18.74 -10.76
CA ASN A 10 9.62 19.13 -9.54
C ASN A 10 8.69 19.73 -8.49
N GLU A 11 7.63 20.43 -8.91
CA GLU A 11 6.61 20.96 -7.99
C GLU A 11 5.83 19.82 -7.33
N ILE A 12 5.56 18.74 -8.07
CA ILE A 12 4.93 17.53 -7.52
C ILE A 12 5.85 16.91 -6.45
N LEU A 13 7.13 16.70 -6.76
CA LEU A 13 8.08 16.13 -5.81
C LEU A 13 8.26 17.02 -4.56
N SER A 14 8.30 18.33 -4.72
CA SER A 14 8.38 19.29 -3.60
C SER A 14 7.13 19.24 -2.71
N SER A 15 5.95 19.15 -3.33
CA SER A 15 4.67 19.01 -2.60
C SER A 15 4.61 17.71 -1.82
N LEU A 16 5.04 16.60 -2.44
CA LEU A 16 5.12 15.29 -1.78
C LEU A 16 6.10 15.32 -0.61
N HIS A 17 7.29 15.90 -0.80
CA HIS A 17 8.30 16.03 0.24
C HIS A 17 7.79 16.84 1.44
N THR A 18 7.08 17.94 1.19
CA THR A 18 6.49 18.77 2.25
C THR A 18 5.43 18.01 3.06
N LEU A 19 4.57 17.24 2.38
CA LEU A 19 3.58 16.38 3.04
C LEU A 19 4.25 15.29 3.87
N GLU A 20 5.29 14.66 3.33
CA GLU A 20 6.08 13.63 4.01
C GLU A 20 6.73 14.18 5.29
N LEU A 21 7.45 15.30 5.21
CA LEU A 21 8.06 15.95 6.38
C LEU A 21 7.02 16.30 7.45
N THR A 22 5.87 16.83 7.03
CA THR A 22 4.78 17.18 7.93
C THR A 22 4.23 15.93 8.65
N ALA A 23 4.02 14.84 7.90
CA ALA A 23 3.53 13.58 8.43
C ALA A 23 4.52 12.94 9.41
N TRP A 24 5.83 12.97 9.10
CA TRP A 24 6.86 12.48 10.01
C TRP A 24 6.92 13.27 11.31
N LYS A 25 6.83 14.61 11.24
CA LYS A 25 6.75 15.46 12.44
C LYS A 25 5.55 15.08 13.31
N GLN A 26 4.38 14.87 12.71
CA GLN A 26 3.17 14.44 13.42
C GLN A 26 3.36 13.05 14.07
N MET A 27 4.05 12.14 13.39
CA MET A 27 4.34 10.81 13.93
C MET A 27 5.25 10.90 15.16
N GLN A 28 6.30 11.72 15.09
CA GLN A 28 7.24 11.96 16.19
C GLN A 28 6.57 12.58 17.42
N THR A 29 5.53 13.40 17.23
CA THR A 29 4.74 13.95 18.34
C THR A 29 3.61 13.03 18.81
N GLY A 30 3.57 11.77 18.37
CA GLY A 30 2.55 10.78 18.75
C GLY A 30 1.17 10.98 18.09
N ALA A 31 1.03 11.93 17.16
CA ALA A 31 -0.21 12.19 16.44
C ALA A 31 -0.40 11.22 15.27
N ILE A 32 -0.42 9.91 15.56
CA ILE A 32 -0.38 8.80 14.57
C ILE A 32 -1.52 8.91 13.55
N TYR A 33 -2.75 9.18 13.99
CA TYR A 33 -3.89 9.31 13.09
C TYR A 33 -3.74 10.48 12.11
N LEU A 34 -3.29 11.63 12.61
CA LEU A 34 -3.07 12.81 11.80
C LEU A 34 -1.93 12.58 10.81
N SER A 35 -0.84 11.93 11.24
CA SER A 35 0.28 11.51 10.40
C SER A 35 -0.18 10.63 9.24
N CYS A 36 -0.93 9.55 9.54
CA CYS A 36 -1.44 8.63 8.52
C CYS A 36 -2.40 9.34 7.54
N THR A 37 -3.20 10.27 8.02
CA THR A 37 -4.06 11.10 7.16
C THR A 37 -3.22 11.99 6.23
N THR A 38 -2.11 12.56 6.72
CA THR A 38 -1.20 13.36 5.90
C THR A 38 -0.46 12.52 4.85
N PHE A 39 0.02 11.32 5.22
CA PHE A 39 0.55 10.36 4.25
C PHE A 39 -0.50 9.97 3.19
N HIS A 40 -1.75 9.74 3.60
CA HIS A 40 -2.84 9.45 2.66
C HIS A 40 -3.15 10.61 1.71
N LYS A 41 -2.99 11.88 2.16
CA LYS A 41 -3.08 13.05 1.26
C LYS A 41 -1.98 13.02 0.19
N ALA A 42 -0.76 12.61 0.55
CA ALA A 42 0.32 12.46 -0.42
C ALA A 42 0.03 11.33 -1.43
N LEU A 43 -0.46 10.17 -0.98
CA LEU A 43 -0.92 9.10 -1.88
C LEU A 43 -2.03 9.58 -2.81
N THR A 44 -2.98 10.36 -2.29
CA THR A 44 -4.07 10.95 -3.09
C THR A 44 -3.53 11.93 -4.14
N LEU A 45 -2.50 12.72 -3.82
CA LEU A 45 -1.85 13.60 -4.78
C LEU A 45 -1.20 12.80 -5.92
N ILE A 46 -0.45 11.73 -5.60
CA ILE A 46 0.15 10.84 -6.61
C ILE A 46 -0.94 10.28 -7.52
N ARG A 47 -2.02 9.76 -6.95
CA ARG A 47 -3.14 9.20 -7.71
C ARG A 47 -3.81 10.23 -8.62
N LYS A 48 -4.02 11.46 -8.13
CA LYS A 48 -4.59 12.55 -8.93
C LYS A 48 -3.68 12.94 -10.09
N VAL A 49 -2.38 13.01 -9.87
CA VAL A 49 -1.39 13.29 -10.93
C VAL A 49 -1.42 12.16 -11.96
N HIS A 50 -1.36 10.91 -11.52
CA HIS A 50 -1.32 9.72 -12.39
C HIS A 50 -2.55 9.61 -13.30
N TYR A 51 -3.76 9.84 -12.77
CA TYR A 51 -4.99 9.81 -13.57
C TYR A 51 -5.34 11.14 -14.24
N SER A 52 -4.46 12.15 -14.19
CA SER A 52 -4.68 13.42 -14.87
C SER A 52 -4.23 13.36 -16.32
N SER A 53 -4.75 14.28 -17.14
CA SER A 53 -4.24 14.52 -18.50
C SER A 53 -2.79 15.03 -18.53
N SER A 54 -2.20 15.35 -17.38
CA SER A 54 -0.81 15.80 -17.27
C SER A 54 0.19 14.65 -17.11
N TRP A 55 -0.26 13.41 -16.87
CA TRP A 55 0.66 12.28 -16.64
C TRP A 55 1.63 12.07 -17.80
N ASP A 56 1.13 11.85 -19.02
CA ASP A 56 1.99 11.56 -20.18
C ASP A 56 2.97 12.71 -20.48
N PRO A 57 2.55 14.00 -20.50
CA PRO A 57 3.49 15.11 -20.62
C PRO A 57 4.56 15.17 -19.53
N LEU A 58 4.21 14.89 -18.26
CA LEU A 58 5.16 14.86 -17.14
C LEU A 58 6.19 13.74 -17.32
N VAL A 59 5.74 12.55 -17.71
CA VAL A 59 6.62 11.40 -17.99
C VAL A 59 7.53 11.71 -19.19
N ALA A 60 7.00 12.31 -20.26
CA ALA A 60 7.79 12.70 -21.43
C ALA A 60 8.87 13.74 -21.08
N THR A 61 8.57 14.66 -20.16
CA THR A 61 9.50 15.72 -19.74
C THR A 61 10.56 15.22 -18.74
N ALA A 62 10.15 14.44 -17.74
CA ALA A 62 11.00 14.04 -16.63
C ALA A 62 11.68 12.67 -16.82
N GLY A 63 11.14 11.84 -17.72
CA GLY A 63 11.64 10.51 -18.03
C GLY A 63 11.37 9.46 -16.97
N MET A 64 11.90 8.26 -17.22
CA MET A 64 11.74 7.10 -16.34
C MET A 64 12.29 7.26 -14.91
N PRO A 65 13.40 7.99 -14.65
CA PRO A 65 13.86 8.20 -13.28
C PRO A 65 12.82 8.88 -12.38
N TRP A 66 12.02 9.79 -12.95
CA TRP A 66 10.93 10.43 -12.21
C TRP A 66 9.79 9.45 -11.91
N VAL A 67 9.41 8.60 -12.86
CA VAL A 67 8.41 7.54 -12.67
C VAL A 67 8.84 6.57 -11.56
N GLN A 68 10.10 6.13 -11.59
CA GLN A 68 10.65 5.26 -10.55
C GLN A 68 10.60 5.92 -9.18
N ARG A 69 10.93 7.21 -9.09
CA ARG A 69 10.86 7.96 -7.83
C ARG A 69 9.43 8.09 -7.31
N ILE A 70 8.45 8.38 -8.19
CA ILE A 70 7.04 8.43 -7.81
C ILE A 70 6.55 7.06 -7.33
N ALA A 71 6.92 5.98 -8.03
CA ALA A 71 6.57 4.62 -7.64
C ALA A 71 7.12 4.26 -6.25
N LYS A 72 8.41 4.54 -6.01
CA LYS A 72 9.07 4.35 -4.71
C LYS A 72 8.37 5.13 -3.60
N ILE A 73 8.08 6.42 -3.80
CA ILE A 73 7.36 7.24 -2.82
C ILE A 73 5.97 6.64 -2.54
N CYS A 74 5.22 6.26 -3.58
CA CYS A 74 3.90 5.66 -3.42
C CYS A 74 3.95 4.36 -2.59
N PHE A 75 4.92 3.49 -2.89
CA PHE A 75 5.16 2.24 -2.16
C PHE A 75 5.50 2.50 -0.68
N ASN A 76 6.48 3.37 -0.42
CA ASN A 76 6.93 3.66 0.94
C ASN A 76 5.83 4.28 1.82
N LEU A 77 5.10 5.27 1.27
CA LEU A 77 3.97 5.89 1.98
C LEU A 77 2.87 4.89 2.32
N SER A 78 2.61 3.95 1.40
CA SER A 78 1.63 2.88 1.62
C SER A 78 2.06 1.97 2.77
N LEU A 79 3.31 1.56 2.81
CA LEU A 79 3.87 0.73 3.88
C LEU A 79 3.81 1.40 5.25
N VAL A 80 4.16 2.68 5.33
CA VAL A 80 4.12 3.42 6.60
C VAL A 80 2.70 3.44 7.19
N ILE A 81 1.69 3.71 6.36
CA ILE A 81 0.30 3.70 6.79
C ILE A 81 -0.10 2.30 7.28
N VAL A 82 0.23 1.27 6.50
CA VAL A 82 -0.17 -0.11 6.75
C VAL A 82 0.49 -0.69 8.01
N ARG A 83 1.73 -0.30 8.29
CA ARG A 83 2.47 -0.71 9.51
C ARG A 83 2.04 0.07 10.75
N SER A 84 1.32 1.17 10.59
CA SER A 84 0.90 1.98 11.73
C SER A 84 -0.03 1.18 12.67
N PRO A 85 -0.07 1.50 13.97
CA PRO A 85 -1.00 0.88 14.92
C PRO A 85 -2.49 0.98 14.51
N LEU A 86 -2.84 1.91 13.61
CA LEU A 86 -4.20 2.05 13.09
C LEU A 86 -4.69 0.79 12.36
N HIS A 87 -3.79 0.01 11.77
CA HIS A 87 -4.10 -1.24 11.08
C HIS A 87 -4.71 -2.30 12.00
N ARG A 88 -4.44 -2.23 13.30
CA ARG A 88 -5.00 -3.15 14.31
C ARG A 88 -6.31 -2.63 14.92
N ASN A 89 -6.74 -1.43 14.56
CA ASN A 89 -7.93 -0.81 15.13
C ASN A 89 -9.19 -1.25 14.36
N THR A 90 -10.22 -1.69 15.08
CA THR A 90 -11.49 -2.16 14.51
C THR A 90 -12.41 -1.04 14.04
N HIS A 91 -12.04 0.23 14.30
CA HIS A 91 -12.84 1.39 13.90
C HIS A 91 -12.91 1.56 12.36
N PRO A 92 -14.08 1.89 11.78
CA PRO A 92 -14.29 1.93 10.32
C PRO A 92 -13.45 2.97 9.57
N LEU A 93 -13.25 4.17 10.13
CA LEU A 93 -12.46 5.24 9.49
C LEU A 93 -10.98 4.86 9.25
N PRO A 94 -10.23 4.34 10.23
CA PRO A 94 -8.91 3.74 10.02
C PRO A 94 -8.87 2.65 8.94
N SER A 95 -9.97 1.93 8.76
CA SER A 95 -10.06 0.78 7.86
C SER A 95 -9.94 1.18 6.39
N LEU A 96 -10.70 2.22 5.99
CA LEU A 96 -10.69 2.74 4.63
C LEU A 96 -9.32 3.37 4.28
N LEU A 97 -8.69 4.02 5.26
CA LEU A 97 -7.36 4.62 5.08
C LEU A 97 -6.30 3.53 4.83
N VAL A 98 -6.36 2.45 5.61
CA VAL A 98 -5.48 1.27 5.47
C VAL A 98 -5.73 0.56 4.14
N GLU A 99 -6.98 0.30 3.78
CA GLU A 99 -7.34 -0.35 2.53
C GLU A 99 -6.83 0.43 1.31
N ASN A 100 -7.05 1.75 1.29
CA ASN A 100 -6.53 2.59 0.22
C ASN A 100 -5.01 2.57 0.13
N ALA A 101 -4.31 2.52 1.27
CA ALA A 101 -2.86 2.40 1.30
C ALA A 101 -2.39 1.03 0.78
N LEU A 102 -3.03 -0.07 1.18
CA LEU A 102 -2.74 -1.41 0.68
C LEU A 102 -2.84 -1.46 -0.86
N LEU A 103 -3.94 -0.95 -1.42
CA LEU A 103 -4.14 -0.89 -2.87
C LEU A 103 -3.10 -0.01 -3.58
N ALA A 104 -2.76 1.14 -2.99
CA ALA A 104 -1.72 2.01 -3.54
C ALA A 104 -0.34 1.31 -3.56
N GLY A 105 -0.01 0.57 -2.51
CA GLY A 105 1.22 -0.21 -2.42
C GLY A 105 1.29 -1.31 -3.49
N VAL A 106 0.21 -2.05 -3.71
CA VAL A 106 0.14 -3.09 -4.76
C VAL A 106 0.33 -2.45 -6.13
N ASN A 107 -0.46 -1.43 -6.45
CA ASN A 107 -0.41 -0.72 -7.71
C ASN A 107 0.98 -0.13 -7.97
N ALA A 108 1.67 0.35 -6.94
CA ALA A 108 3.02 0.88 -7.08
C ALA A 108 4.02 -0.15 -7.62
N THR A 109 3.81 -1.45 -7.32
CA THR A 109 4.65 -2.57 -7.75
C THR A 109 4.14 -3.30 -9.00
N GLU A 110 2.93 -3.00 -9.45
CA GLU A 110 2.26 -3.72 -10.53
C GLU A 110 2.84 -3.33 -11.90
N ARG A 111 3.00 -4.33 -12.79
CA ARG A 111 3.59 -4.08 -14.10
C ARG A 111 2.60 -3.33 -14.98
N GLY A 112 3.07 -2.26 -15.60
CA GLY A 112 2.24 -1.47 -16.52
C GLY A 112 1.32 -0.47 -15.83
N PHE A 113 1.26 -0.42 -14.49
CA PHE A 113 0.43 0.53 -13.76
C PHE A 113 0.85 1.98 -14.06
N TRP A 114 2.14 2.30 -13.89
CA TRP A 114 2.64 3.66 -14.10
C TRP A 114 2.81 4.01 -15.58
N VAL A 115 3.51 3.16 -16.31
CA VAL A 115 3.84 3.28 -17.73
C VAL A 115 3.87 1.87 -18.30
N ARG A 116 3.42 1.69 -19.55
CA ARG A 116 3.38 0.37 -20.20
C ARG A 116 4.75 -0.32 -20.13
N GLY A 117 4.77 -1.55 -19.61
CA GLY A 117 5.98 -2.37 -19.50
C GLY A 117 6.88 -2.06 -18.29
N PHE A 118 6.73 -0.89 -17.67
CA PHE A 118 7.44 -0.54 -16.44
C PHE A 118 6.94 -1.39 -15.26
N LYS A 119 7.86 -1.86 -14.44
CA LYS A 119 7.59 -2.48 -13.14
C LYS A 119 8.53 -1.85 -12.15
N TYR A 120 8.01 -1.37 -11.03
CA TYR A 120 8.88 -0.97 -9.94
C TYR A 120 9.49 -2.22 -9.32
N VAL A 121 10.81 -2.33 -9.45
CA VAL A 121 11.64 -3.35 -8.81
C VAL A 121 12.50 -2.60 -7.82
N GLY A 122 12.25 -2.84 -6.55
CA GLY A 122 13.07 -2.28 -5.50
C GLY A 122 14.43 -2.96 -5.36
N ASP A 123 15.25 -2.47 -4.44
CA ASP A 123 16.44 -3.19 -3.96
C ASP A 123 16.06 -4.41 -3.09
N GLU A 124 17.05 -5.17 -2.62
CA GLU A 124 16.83 -6.37 -1.80
C GLU A 124 16.02 -6.06 -0.52
N GLU A 125 16.31 -4.94 0.15
CA GLU A 125 15.54 -4.48 1.31
C GLU A 125 14.08 -4.19 0.93
N GLU A 126 13.85 -3.58 -0.23
CA GLU A 126 12.51 -3.32 -0.76
C GLU A 126 11.75 -4.59 -1.21
N GLU A 127 12.42 -5.73 -1.41
CA GLU A 127 11.76 -7.02 -1.60
C GLU A 127 11.17 -7.57 -0.30
N GLU A 128 11.89 -7.47 0.82
CA GLU A 128 11.35 -7.83 2.13
C GLU A 128 10.15 -6.94 2.50
N GLU A 129 10.27 -5.64 2.25
CA GLU A 129 9.18 -4.67 2.42
C GLU A 129 7.94 -5.04 1.59
N ARG A 130 8.13 -5.58 0.39
CA ARG A 130 7.03 -6.08 -0.44
C ARG A 130 6.40 -7.33 0.16
N GLY A 131 7.21 -8.21 0.75
CA GLY A 131 6.72 -9.34 1.55
C GLY A 131 5.83 -8.86 2.71
N TRP A 132 6.24 -7.82 3.42
CA TRP A 132 5.45 -7.21 4.49
C TRP A 132 4.14 -6.59 3.99
N LEU A 133 4.17 -5.92 2.84
CA LEU A 133 2.95 -5.42 2.20
C LEU A 133 1.96 -6.57 1.96
N TYR A 134 2.40 -7.66 1.33
CA TYR A 134 1.54 -8.82 1.06
C TYR A 134 0.99 -9.45 2.35
N TYR A 135 1.83 -9.62 3.36
CA TYR A 135 1.40 -10.07 4.69
C TYR A 135 0.27 -9.19 5.26
N HIS A 136 0.44 -7.87 5.23
CA HIS A 136 -0.56 -6.96 5.76
C HIS A 136 -1.86 -6.92 4.96
N ILE A 137 -1.81 -7.12 3.64
CA ILE A 137 -3.02 -7.26 2.82
C ILE A 137 -3.80 -8.50 3.24
N ALA A 138 -3.11 -9.64 3.34
CA ALA A 138 -3.72 -10.90 3.76
C ALA A 138 -4.33 -10.79 5.16
N TYR A 139 -3.57 -10.23 6.11
CA TYR A 139 -4.03 -10.00 7.47
C TYR A 139 -5.27 -9.10 7.50
N PHE A 140 -5.28 -8.00 6.74
CA PHE A 140 -6.41 -7.07 6.67
C PHE A 140 -7.67 -7.77 6.19
N TYR A 141 -7.59 -8.47 5.07
CA TYR A 141 -8.76 -9.15 4.49
C TYR A 141 -9.25 -10.31 5.37
N ARG A 142 -8.34 -11.09 5.98
CA ARG A 142 -8.72 -12.18 6.89
C ARG A 142 -9.41 -11.65 8.15
N THR A 143 -8.85 -10.63 8.80
CA THR A 143 -9.43 -10.07 10.04
C THR A 143 -10.78 -9.39 9.82
N ARG A 144 -11.09 -8.99 8.59
CA ARG A 144 -12.41 -8.49 8.18
C ARG A 144 -13.43 -9.60 7.88
N CYS A 145 -13.01 -10.87 7.92
CA CYS A 145 -13.83 -12.04 7.60
C CYS A 145 -14.55 -11.92 6.24
N VAL A 146 -13.93 -11.28 5.25
CA VAL A 146 -14.54 -11.11 3.93
C VAL A 146 -14.51 -12.46 3.22
N ILE A 147 -15.67 -13.10 3.06
CA ILE A 147 -15.77 -14.47 2.53
C ILE A 147 -15.32 -14.54 1.05
N GLY A 148 -15.55 -13.47 0.28
CA GLY A 148 -15.25 -13.41 -1.15
C GLY A 148 -13.78 -13.23 -1.52
N VAL A 149 -12.85 -13.14 -0.55
CA VAL A 149 -11.43 -12.86 -0.80
C VAL A 149 -10.50 -13.99 -0.35
N LEU A 150 -11.03 -15.19 -0.09
CA LEU A 150 -10.24 -16.35 0.37
C LEU A 150 -9.04 -16.65 -0.55
N GLU A 151 -9.27 -16.74 -1.85
CA GLU A 151 -8.21 -17.03 -2.83
C GLU A 151 -7.18 -15.90 -2.90
N GLN A 152 -7.64 -14.65 -2.76
CA GLN A 152 -6.77 -13.48 -2.75
C GLN A 152 -5.89 -13.44 -1.49
N VAL A 153 -6.45 -13.76 -0.31
CA VAL A 153 -5.70 -13.89 0.94
C VAL A 153 -4.65 -14.98 0.82
N GLU A 154 -5.00 -16.13 0.24
CA GLU A 154 -4.06 -17.23 0.01
C GLU A 154 -2.89 -16.83 -0.90
N ASP A 155 -3.18 -16.17 -2.03
CA ASP A 155 -2.16 -15.70 -2.96
C ASP A 155 -1.20 -14.70 -2.29
N PHE A 156 -1.73 -13.72 -1.55
CA PHE A 156 -0.88 -12.77 -0.83
C PHE A 156 -0.01 -13.43 0.25
N LEU A 157 -0.55 -14.37 1.03
CA LEU A 157 0.28 -15.09 2.02
C LEU A 157 1.37 -15.92 1.36
N ARG A 158 1.06 -16.61 0.25
CA ARG A 158 2.08 -17.37 -0.49
C ARG A 158 3.19 -16.46 -1.00
N ARG A 159 2.85 -15.30 -1.57
CA ARG A 159 3.84 -14.31 -2.02
C ARG A 159 4.66 -13.75 -0.85
N ALA A 160 4.02 -13.50 0.30
CA ALA A 160 4.73 -13.08 1.52
C ALA A 160 5.71 -14.16 2.00
N LEU A 161 5.32 -15.44 2.00
CA LEU A 161 6.18 -16.56 2.41
C LEU A 161 7.39 -16.77 1.48
N VAL A 162 7.24 -16.47 0.19
CA VAL A 162 8.36 -16.51 -0.77
C VAL A 162 9.40 -15.42 -0.44
N LEU A 163 8.93 -14.21 -0.11
CA LEU A 163 9.80 -13.06 0.14
C LEU A 163 10.31 -12.98 1.59
N LEU A 164 9.61 -13.62 2.54
CA LEU A 164 9.95 -13.65 3.97
C LEU A 164 10.01 -15.10 4.47
N PRO A 165 10.93 -15.93 3.92
CA PRO A 165 11.00 -17.34 4.28
C PRO A 165 11.33 -17.51 5.76
N GLY A 166 10.53 -18.32 6.47
CA GLY A 166 10.74 -18.60 7.88
C GLY A 166 10.30 -17.49 8.86
N ASN A 167 9.71 -16.39 8.36
CA ASN A 167 9.22 -15.34 9.25
C ASN A 167 8.05 -15.85 10.12
N ALA A 168 8.21 -15.76 11.44
CA ALA A 168 7.25 -16.31 12.40
C ALA A 168 5.85 -15.69 12.28
N LEU A 169 5.74 -14.38 12.03
CA LEU A 169 4.45 -13.70 11.91
C LEU A 169 3.68 -14.14 10.65
N VAL A 170 4.40 -14.30 9.54
CA VAL A 170 3.79 -14.76 8.28
C VAL A 170 3.35 -16.22 8.39
N LEU A 171 4.17 -17.07 9.03
CA LEU A 171 3.83 -18.47 9.28
C LEU A 171 2.62 -18.60 10.22
N GLU A 172 2.58 -17.83 11.31
CA GLU A 172 1.43 -17.82 12.22
C GLU A 172 0.14 -17.41 11.49
N GLU A 173 0.22 -16.36 10.66
CA GLU A 173 -0.94 -15.90 9.90
C GLU A 173 -1.38 -16.89 8.82
N TRP A 174 -0.44 -17.62 8.22
CA TRP A 174 -0.74 -18.77 7.34
C TRP A 174 -1.54 -19.85 8.06
N TRP A 175 -1.14 -20.24 9.27
CA TRP A 175 -1.88 -21.22 10.07
C TRP A 175 -3.29 -20.71 10.44
N ARG A 176 -3.41 -19.45 10.82
CA ARG A 176 -4.72 -18.81 11.09
C ARG A 176 -5.61 -18.80 9.86
N PHE A 177 -5.06 -18.52 8.68
CA PHE A 177 -5.78 -18.59 7.41
C PHE A 177 -6.27 -20.01 7.12
N LEU A 178 -5.43 -21.03 7.29
CA LEU A 178 -5.82 -22.43 7.07
C LEU A 178 -6.96 -22.86 8.01
N ALA A 179 -6.90 -22.46 9.28
CA ALA A 179 -7.98 -22.71 10.24
C ALA A 179 -9.29 -22.02 9.81
N TRP A 180 -9.22 -20.75 9.39
CA TRP A 180 -10.37 -20.00 8.90
C TRP A 180 -10.97 -20.59 7.61
N ARG A 181 -10.13 -21.01 6.66
CA ARG A 181 -10.56 -21.69 5.43
C ARG A 181 -11.25 -23.02 5.73
N HIS A 182 -10.69 -23.81 6.66
CA HIS A 182 -11.31 -25.05 7.10
C HIS A 182 -12.68 -24.77 7.72
N TYR A 183 -12.77 -23.81 8.62
CA TYR A 183 -14.02 -23.38 9.23
C TYR A 183 -15.10 -23.02 8.19
N LEU A 184 -14.77 -22.17 7.21
CA LEU A 184 -15.72 -21.75 6.18
C LEU A 184 -16.20 -22.91 5.29
N ARG A 185 -15.36 -23.93 5.09
CA ARG A 185 -15.70 -25.12 4.31
C ARG A 185 -16.69 -26.04 5.03
N TRP A 186 -16.66 -26.07 6.36
CA TRP A 186 -17.43 -27.03 7.16
C TRP A 186 -18.56 -26.41 7.99
N GLY A 187 -18.68 -25.08 8.04
CA GLY A 187 -19.86 -24.37 8.55
C GLY A 187 -20.11 -24.47 10.06
N VAL A 188 -19.12 -24.89 10.85
CA VAL A 188 -19.30 -25.12 12.29
C VAL A 188 -19.04 -23.83 13.08
N TRP A 189 -20.06 -23.00 13.30
CA TRP A 189 -20.04 -21.98 14.35
C TRP A 189 -20.05 -22.70 15.71
N VAL A 190 -18.97 -22.60 16.47
CA VAL A 190 -18.99 -22.89 17.91
C VAL A 190 -18.91 -21.52 18.59
N ASP A 191 -20.02 -21.13 19.22
CA ASP A 191 -20.12 -19.95 20.08
C ASP A 191 -19.18 -20.04 21.30
#